data_AF-A0AA38I0P4-F1
#
_entry.id   AF-A0AA38I0P4-F1
#
_cell.length_a   1.000
_cell.length_b   1.000
_cell.length_c   1.000
_cell.angle_alpha   90.00
_cell.angle_beta   90.00
_cell.angle_gamma   90.00
#
_symmetry.space_group_name_H-M   'P 1'
#
loop_
_entity.id
_entity.type
_entity.pdbx_description
1 polymer ?
#
loop_
_entity_poly.entity_id
_entity_poly.type
_entity_poly.pdbx_seq_one_letter_code
_entity_poly.pdbx_strand_id
1 'polypeptide(L)'
;MSDTMCTMRVKGKPFLMPFQAIIQANNALKLLFNDLKDNFALNYSNILTYRLNQNVLEHFFGQMRSKGALYDHPDALDLRYRLRNFILGRNEDSMSEEANVEEDDTPDSPINNIG
;
A
#
# COMPACT_ATOMS: atom_id res chain seq x y z
N MET A 1 14.35 -28.41 5.03
CA MET A 1 12.89 -28.58 4.87
C MET A 1 12.41 -29.25 6.14
N SER A 2 11.51 -28.62 6.93
CA SER A 2 11.16 -29.17 8.25
C SER A 2 10.48 -30.54 8.09
N ASP A 3 10.73 -31.48 9.01
CA ASP A 3 10.10 -32.81 8.98
C ASP A 3 8.57 -32.71 8.91
N THR A 4 8.00 -31.68 9.52
CA THR A 4 6.58 -31.32 9.46
C THR A 4 6.05 -31.02 8.05
N MET A 5 6.87 -30.45 7.15
CA MET A 5 6.47 -30.24 5.75
C MET A 5 6.48 -31.54 4.95
N CYS A 6 7.31 -32.51 5.33
CA CYS A 6 7.35 -33.82 4.70
C CYS A 6 6.19 -34.71 5.14
N THR A 7 5.75 -34.62 6.40
CA THR A 7 4.66 -35.43 6.96
C THR A 7 3.26 -34.93 6.60
N MET A 8 3.06 -33.63 6.39
CA MET A 8 1.74 -33.05 6.08
C MET A 8 1.42 -32.96 4.58
N ARG A 9 2.06 -33.77 3.72
CA ARG A 9 1.75 -33.81 2.28
C ARG A 9 0.33 -34.33 2.03
N VAL A 10 -0.32 -33.80 1.00
CA VAL A 10 -1.65 -34.30 0.63
C VAL A 10 -1.55 -35.71 0.05
N LYS A 11 -2.44 -36.59 0.52
CA LYS A 11 -2.49 -37.99 0.09
C LYS A 11 -2.56 -38.09 -1.43
N GLY A 12 -1.66 -38.88 -2.02
CA GLY A 12 -1.61 -39.11 -3.46
C GLY A 12 -0.96 -37.99 -4.27
N LYS A 13 -0.38 -36.96 -3.64
CA LYS A 13 0.38 -35.91 -4.33
C LYS A 13 1.86 -35.97 -3.93
N PRO A 14 2.79 -36.09 -4.89
CA PRO A 14 4.21 -36.19 -4.59
C PRO A 14 4.83 -34.82 -4.26
N PHE A 15 4.18 -33.72 -4.64
CA PHE A 15 4.64 -32.35 -4.43
C PHE A 15 3.78 -31.60 -3.40
N LEU A 16 4.37 -30.57 -2.81
CA LEU A 16 3.67 -29.67 -1.89
C LEU A 16 2.74 -28.76 -2.68
N MET A 17 1.47 -28.69 -2.29
CA MET A 17 0.50 -27.79 -2.92
C MET A 17 0.64 -26.37 -2.36
N PRO A 18 0.35 -25.32 -3.17
CA PRO A 18 0.55 -23.93 -2.77
C PRO A 18 -0.15 -23.53 -1.45
N PHE A 19 -1.38 -24.03 -1.21
CA PHE A 19 -2.09 -23.71 0.04
C PHE A 19 -1.43 -24.29 1.30
N GLN A 20 -0.58 -25.31 1.16
CA GLN A 20 0.16 -25.89 2.28
C GLN A 20 1.26 -24.95 2.79
N ALA A 21 1.50 -23.82 2.11
CA ALA A 21 2.30 -22.71 2.61
C ALA A 21 1.79 -22.14 3.95
N ILE A 22 0.57 -22.48 4.39
CA ILE A 22 0.08 -22.17 5.75
C ILE A 22 1.02 -22.67 6.85
N ILE A 23 1.71 -23.80 6.63
CA ILE A 23 2.69 -24.34 7.58
C ILE A 23 3.89 -23.39 7.70
N GLN A 24 4.33 -22.85 6.56
CA GLN A 24 5.39 -21.86 6.51
C GLN A 24 4.95 -20.55 7.17
N ALA A 25 3.73 -20.08 6.90
CA ALA A 25 3.16 -18.89 7.52
C ALA A 25 3.09 -19.01 9.05
N ASN A 26 2.66 -20.16 9.58
CA ASN A 26 2.62 -20.42 11.02
C ASN A 26 4.01 -20.38 11.67
N ASN A 27 5.02 -20.95 11.00
CA ASN A 27 6.39 -20.91 11.50
C ASN A 27 6.98 -19.49 11.41
N ALA A 28 6.74 -18.79 10.30
CA ALA A 28 7.19 -17.42 10.11
C ALA A 28 6.61 -16.46 11.16
N LEU A 29 5.34 -16.63 11.54
CA LEU A 29 4.71 -15.80 12.57
C LEU A 29 5.39 -15.95 13.95
N LYS A 30 5.74 -17.18 14.33
CA LYS A 30 6.46 -17.44 15.59
C LYS A 30 7.86 -16.83 15.57
N LEU A 31 8.56 -16.98 14.45
CA LEU A 31 9.89 -16.41 14.28
C LEU A 31 9.84 -14.88 14.33
N LEU A 32 8.89 -14.26 13.63
CA LEU A 32 8.67 -12.81 13.67
C LEU A 32 8.39 -12.32 15.09
N PHE A 33 7.59 -13.05 15.87
CA PHE A 33 7.32 -12.69 17.26
C PHE A 33 8.57 -12.68 18.14
N ASN A 34 9.38 -13.73 18.04
CA ASN A 34 10.62 -13.81 18.80
C ASN A 34 11.60 -12.73 18.35
N ASP A 35 11.75 -12.53 17.03
CA ASP A 35 12.64 -11.53 16.47
C ASP A 35 12.26 -10.09 16.87
N LEU A 36 10.97 -9.77 16.86
CA LEU A 36 10.50 -8.47 17.31
C LEU A 36 10.71 -8.25 18.81
N LYS A 37 10.55 -9.30 19.62
CA LYS A 37 10.76 -9.25 21.07
C LYS A 37 12.23 -9.09 21.44
N ASP A 38 13.12 -9.74 20.69
CA ASP A 38 14.55 -9.76 20.98
C ASP A 38 15.25 -8.48 20.48
N ASN A 39 14.90 -7.99 19.28
CA ASN A 39 15.54 -6.81 18.68
C ASN A 39 14.96 -5.47 19.13
N PHE A 40 13.66 -5.44 19.41
CA PHE A 40 13.02 -4.26 19.92
C PHE A 40 12.71 -4.51 21.39
N ALA A 41 13.34 -3.74 22.30
CA ALA A 41 13.04 -3.72 23.73
C ALA A 41 11.63 -3.16 24.04
N LEU A 42 10.68 -3.42 23.14
CA LEU A 42 9.29 -3.04 23.24
C LEU A 42 8.61 -4.13 24.06
N ASN A 43 8.03 -3.74 25.19
CA ASN A 43 7.19 -4.58 26.06
C ASN A 43 5.85 -4.98 25.39
N TYR A 44 5.85 -5.30 24.09
CA TYR A 44 4.65 -5.76 23.40
C TYR A 44 4.41 -7.23 23.73
N SER A 45 3.30 -7.48 24.43
CA SER A 45 2.83 -8.85 24.72
C SER A 45 2.31 -9.57 23.46
N ASN A 46 1.96 -8.85 22.38
CA ASN A 46 1.21 -9.38 21.24
C ASN A 46 1.55 -8.66 19.92
N ILE A 47 1.38 -9.38 18.80
CA ILE A 47 1.43 -8.82 17.44
C ILE A 47 0.02 -8.63 16.89
N LEU A 48 -0.18 -7.52 16.19
CA LEU A 48 -1.39 -7.24 15.42
C LEU A 48 -1.39 -8.00 14.09
N THR A 49 -1.89 -9.23 14.08
CA THR A 49 -1.90 -10.10 12.89
C THR A 49 -2.72 -9.55 11.73
N TYR A 50 -3.68 -8.65 11.98
CA TYR A 50 -4.45 -7.98 10.92
C TYR A 50 -3.58 -7.15 9.98
N ARG A 51 -2.38 -6.71 10.40
CA ARG A 51 -1.43 -5.96 9.57
C ARG A 51 -0.50 -6.86 8.74
N LEU A 52 -0.54 -8.17 8.94
CA LEU A 52 0.29 -9.14 8.23
C LEU A 52 -0.39 -9.70 6.97
N ASN A 53 -1.59 -9.22 6.64
CA ASN A 53 -2.32 -9.63 5.45
C ASN A 53 -2.22 -8.58 4.32
N GLN A 54 -2.60 -8.97 3.11
CA GLN A 54 -2.60 -8.10 1.94
C GLN A 54 -3.88 -7.26 1.80
N ASN A 55 -4.79 -7.31 2.79
CA ASN A 55 -6.12 -6.72 2.70
C ASN A 55 -6.08 -5.20 2.52
N VAL A 56 -5.10 -4.52 3.14
CA VAL A 56 -4.91 -3.07 2.96
C VAL A 56 -4.60 -2.73 1.49
N LEU A 57 -3.82 -3.58 0.81
CA LEU A 57 -3.48 -3.39 -0.60
C LEU A 57 -4.68 -3.68 -1.50
N GLU A 58 -5.46 -4.72 -1.19
CA GLU A 58 -6.69 -5.03 -1.93
C GLU A 58 -7.74 -3.91 -1.80
N HIS A 59 -7.92 -3.39 -0.58
CA HIS A 59 -8.76 -2.22 -0.34
C HIS A 59 -8.26 -0.98 -1.09
N PHE A 60 -6.94 -0.79 -1.15
CA PHE A 60 -6.34 0.29 -1.93
C PHE A 60 -6.65 0.15 -3.43
N PHE A 61 -6.49 -1.05 -4.01
CA PHE A 61 -6.88 -1.28 -5.40
C PHE A 61 -8.39 -1.10 -5.62
N GLY A 62 -9.24 -1.44 -4.64
CA GLY A 62 -10.67 -1.13 -4.66
C GLY A 62 -10.93 0.37 -4.78
N GLN A 63 -10.24 1.19 -3.98
CA GLN A 63 -10.33 2.65 -4.07
C GLN A 63 -9.83 3.20 -5.41
N MET A 64 -8.79 2.60 -5.99
CA MET A 64 -8.28 3.00 -7.30
C MET A 64 -9.28 2.71 -8.42
N ARG A 65 -9.99 1.59 -8.35
CA ARG A 65 -11.05 1.26 -9.31
C ARG A 65 -12.26 2.20 -9.14
N SER A 66 -12.70 2.45 -7.90
CA SER A 66 -13.87 3.30 -7.63
C SER A 66 -13.71 4.75 -8.09
N LYS A 67 -12.48 5.27 -8.17
CA LYS A 67 -12.20 6.60 -8.73
C LYS A 67 -12.60 6.76 -10.21
N GLY A 68 -12.84 5.66 -10.93
CA GLY A 68 -13.29 5.66 -12.32
C GLY A 68 -14.80 5.68 -12.55
N ALA A 69 -15.62 5.76 -11.49
CA ALA A 69 -17.07 5.55 -11.56
C ALA A 69 -17.44 4.22 -12.25
N LEU A 70 -17.90 4.24 -13.51
CA LEU A 70 -18.22 3.02 -14.28
C LEU A 70 -16.98 2.38 -14.95
N TYR A 71 -15.81 3.04 -14.91
CA TYR A 71 -14.58 2.54 -15.52
C TYR A 71 -13.72 1.75 -14.52
N ASP A 72 -14.16 0.51 -14.29
CA ASP A 72 -13.62 -0.43 -13.30
C ASP A 72 -12.27 -1.06 -13.68
N HIS A 73 -11.93 -1.06 -14.96
CA HIS A 73 -10.72 -1.69 -15.51
C HIS A 73 -9.83 -0.64 -16.20
N PRO A 74 -9.14 0.21 -15.42
CA PRO A 74 -8.23 1.22 -15.97
C PRO A 74 -7.02 0.60 -16.67
N ASP A 75 -6.54 1.26 -17.72
CA ASP A 75 -5.22 0.96 -18.29
C ASP A 75 -4.10 1.38 -17.31
N ALA A 76 -2.87 0.90 -17.55
CA ALA A 76 -1.71 1.22 -16.73
C ALA A 76 -1.45 2.74 -16.63
N LEU A 77 -1.69 3.47 -17.72
CA LEU A 77 -1.55 4.92 -17.77
C LEU A 77 -2.58 5.63 -16.87
N ASP A 78 -3.83 5.16 -16.88
CA ASP A 78 -4.90 5.69 -16.03
C ASP A 78 -4.65 5.41 -14.56
N LEU A 79 -4.20 4.20 -14.23
CA LEU A 79 -3.81 3.84 -12.87
C LEU A 79 -2.69 4.76 -12.37
N ARG A 80 -1.69 5.08 -13.21
CA ARG A 80 -0.61 6.01 -12.87
C ARG A 80 -1.14 7.40 -12.54
N TYR A 81 -2.08 7.93 -13.32
CA TYR A 81 -2.68 9.24 -13.03
C TYR A 81 -3.53 9.21 -11.75
N ARG A 82 -4.33 8.16 -11.54
CA ARG A 82 -5.09 7.97 -10.30
C ARG A 82 -4.17 7.88 -9.07
N LEU A 83 -3.03 7.22 -9.21
CA LEU A 83 -2.00 7.11 -8.16
C LEU A 83 -1.35 8.44 -7.85
N ARG A 84 -0.95 9.19 -8.89
CA ARG A 84 -0.41 10.54 -8.73
C ARG A 84 -1.39 11.43 -7.96
N ASN A 85 -2.66 11.44 -8.36
CA ASN A 85 -3.69 12.24 -7.70
C ASN A 85 -3.94 11.76 -6.25
N PHE A 86 -3.84 10.46 -5.98
CA PHE A 86 -3.97 9.92 -4.62
C PHE A 86 -2.84 10.39 -3.70
N ILE A 87 -1.60 10.41 -4.19
CA ILE A 87 -0.43 10.85 -3.43
C ILE A 87 -0.52 12.36 -3.14
N LEU A 88 -0.80 13.17 -4.18
CA LEU A 88 -0.94 14.61 -4.06
C LEU A 88 -2.09 15.00 -3.12
N GLY A 89 -3.22 14.29 -3.17
CA GLY A 89 -4.38 14.59 -2.33
C GLY A 89 -4.24 14.18 -0.85
N ARG A 90 -3.15 13.49 -0.46
CA ARG A 90 -2.91 13.07 0.93
C ARG A 90 -1.66 13.68 1.56
N ASN A 91 -0.68 14.05 0.75
CA ASN A 91 0.59 14.60 1.19
C ASN A 91 0.79 15.96 0.51
N GLU A 92 0.19 17.01 1.07
CA GLU A 92 0.27 18.37 0.54
C GLU A 92 1.72 18.88 0.47
N ASP A 93 2.58 18.41 1.36
CA ASP A 93 4.04 18.69 1.37
C ASP A 93 4.80 18.11 0.16
N SER A 94 4.15 17.32 -0.69
CA SER A 94 4.74 16.79 -1.93
C SER A 94 4.66 17.77 -3.10
N MET A 95 3.98 18.90 -2.91
CA MET A 95 3.85 19.92 -3.94
C MET A 95 5.11 20.80 -3.94
N SER A 96 5.59 21.13 -5.14
CA SER A 96 6.65 22.13 -5.28
C SER A 96 6.16 23.48 -4.77
N GLU A 97 6.97 24.16 -3.95
CA GLU A 97 6.74 25.57 -3.61
C GLU A 97 7.00 26.50 -4.80
N GLU A 98 7.79 26.02 -5.77
CA GLU A 98 8.10 26.76 -7.00
C GLU A 98 6.94 26.65 -7.99
N ALA A 99 6.44 27.79 -8.46
CA ALA A 99 5.47 27.86 -9.53
C ALA A 99 6.15 27.53 -10.86
N ASN A 100 5.53 26.66 -11.66
CA ASN A 100 6.00 26.34 -13.02
C ASN A 100 5.57 27.41 -14.05
N VAL A 101 5.28 28.63 -13.58
CA VAL A 101 4.74 29.74 -14.37
C VAL A 101 5.61 30.96 -14.09
N GLU A 102 5.92 31.74 -15.13
CA GLU A 102 6.65 33.00 -14.98
C GLU A 102 5.87 33.97 -14.08
N GLU A 103 6.57 34.86 -13.38
CA GLU A 103 5.92 35.90 -12.60
C GLU A 103 5.00 36.73 -13.51
N ASP A 104 3.79 37.00 -13.04
CA ASP A 104 2.82 37.77 -13.80
C ASP A 104 3.27 39.23 -13.90
N ASP A 105 3.98 39.55 -14.98
CA ASP A 105 4.41 40.90 -15.33
C ASP A 105 3.25 41.76 -15.89
N THR A 106 2.01 41.26 -15.87
CA THR A 106 0.85 42.06 -16.30
C THR A 106 0.66 43.22 -15.33
N PRO A 107 0.82 44.48 -15.77
CA PRO A 107 0.59 45.62 -14.90
C PRO A 107 -0.87 45.61 -14.44
N ASP A 108 -1.08 45.67 -13.13
CA ASP A 108 -2.40 45.84 -12.52
C ASP A 108 -3.11 46.99 -13.24
N SER A 109 -4.24 46.66 -13.88
CA SER A 109 -5.05 47.68 -14.53
C SER A 109 -5.46 48.69 -13.46
N PRO A 110 -5.21 50.00 -13.65
CA PRO A 110 -5.59 50.99 -12.66
C PRO A 110 -7.11 50.93 -12.50
N ILE A 111 -7.56 50.36 -11.39
CA ILE A 111 -8.95 50.46 -10.96
C ILE A 111 -9.18 51.95 -10.76
N ASN A 112 -9.93 52.54 -11.69
CA ASN A 112 -10.29 53.94 -11.70
C ASN A 112 -10.72 54.37 -10.29
N ASN A 113 -10.05 55.40 -9.76
CA ASN A 113 -10.58 56.26 -8.73
C ASN A 113 -11.94 56.78 -9.22
N ILE A 114 -13.03 56.16 -8.75
CA ILE A 114 -14.37 56.74 -8.80
C ILE A 114 -14.86 56.78 -7.35
N GLY A 115 -14.49 57.87 -6.68
CA GLY A 115 -14.92 58.26 -5.34
C GLY A 115 -14.77 59.76 -5.21
#